data_AF-A0A520XAR6-F1
#
_entry.id   AF-A0A520XAR6-F1
#
_cell.length_a   1.000
_cell.length_b   1.000
_cell.length_c   1.000
_cell.angle_alpha   90.00
_cell.angle_beta   90.00
_cell.angle_gamma   90.00
#
_symmetry.space_group_name_H-M   'P 1'
#
loop_
_entity.id
_entity.type
_entity.pdbx_description
1 polymer ?
#
loop_
_entity_poly.entity_id
_entity_poly.type
_entity_poly.pdbx_seq_one_letter_code
_entity_poly.pdbx_strand_id
1 'polypeptide(L)'
;MRYGSRLTLVLVLLCAGVVAHAEPSRAYLKCQEKLENSANVHRERTDKIRDKHERRIAELFGEASSRLDPRETEILRAAVDRIREWRDVEQARATYVETIVRDVANLVSPDVPGFKCLDHGRVLKVYMGNQLAYENVLKHVERDVIERIDLENLAPDEGLVIISYNATEPMTNVRINRLNSIGDSIEFKPLRAGQYYRVARAKAGSYVWENASLDVGDGYYGFPLEHLDLKFVVKPGTINYVGTFLLETSASKRYSAWLNDRLVIALYMLEERYPELMGRYEIDNGLYPDDRFTEFYLQEKTSYQEATHAAD
;
A
#
# COMPACT_ATOMS: atom_id res chain seq x y z
N MET A 1 -0.13 8.28 -5.79
CA MET A 1 -0.71 7.25 -6.70
C MET A 1 -2.04 7.76 -7.25
N ARG A 2 -2.16 8.00 -8.56
CA ARG A 2 -3.44 8.41 -9.18
C ARG A 2 -4.12 7.16 -9.75
N TYR A 3 -5.17 6.67 -9.11
CA TYR A 3 -6.02 5.62 -9.68
C TYR A 3 -6.73 6.18 -10.92
N GLY A 4 -6.19 5.86 -12.09
CA GLY A 4 -6.76 6.23 -13.38
C GLY A 4 -7.87 5.27 -13.80
N SER A 5 -9.05 5.35 -13.18
CA SER A 5 -10.27 4.88 -13.82
C SER A 5 -10.88 6.06 -14.57
N ARG A 6 -10.46 6.25 -15.83
CA ARG A 6 -11.09 7.22 -16.73
C ARG A 6 -12.17 6.50 -17.52
N LEU A 7 -13.37 6.36 -16.94
CA LEU A 7 -14.59 6.37 -17.74
C LEU A 7 -15.01 7.84 -17.86
N THR A 8 -14.61 8.48 -18.96
CA THR A 8 -14.98 9.87 -19.25
C THR A 8 -16.43 9.90 -19.72
N LEU A 9 -17.36 10.27 -18.83
CA LEU A 9 -18.73 10.60 -19.20
C LEU A 9 -18.72 12.02 -19.78
N VAL A 10 -18.96 12.17 -21.08
CA VAL A 10 -19.07 13.49 -21.74
C VAL A 10 -20.45 14.06 -21.43
N LEU A 11 -20.49 15.17 -20.69
CA LEU A 11 -21.71 15.91 -20.37
C LEU A 11 -21.96 16.97 -21.45
N VAL A 12 -23.10 16.92 -22.13
CA VAL A 12 -23.55 17.92 -23.10
C VAL A 12 -24.38 18.98 -22.36
N LEU A 13 -23.94 20.24 -22.41
CA LEU A 13 -24.67 21.41 -21.94
C LEU A 13 -25.77 21.78 -22.95
N LEU A 14 -27.03 21.81 -22.51
CA LEU A 14 -28.18 22.27 -23.30
C LEU A 14 -28.94 23.40 -22.61
N CYS A 15 -29.46 24.27 -23.46
CA CYS A 15 -30.08 25.56 -23.19
C CYS A 15 -31.26 25.52 -22.19
N ALA A 16 -31.31 26.50 -21.30
CA ALA A 16 -32.40 26.71 -20.34
C ALA A 16 -33.64 27.29 -21.03
N GLY A 17 -34.50 26.41 -21.55
CA GLY A 17 -35.91 26.71 -21.78
C GLY A 17 -36.71 26.34 -20.53
N VAL A 18 -37.69 27.16 -20.14
CA VAL A 18 -38.62 26.85 -19.05
C VAL A 18 -39.53 25.71 -19.53
N VAL A 19 -39.12 24.46 -19.28
CA VAL A 19 -39.94 23.27 -19.54
C VAL A 19 -40.89 23.10 -18.37
N ALA A 20 -42.20 23.10 -18.63
CA ALA A 20 -43.19 22.71 -17.64
C ALA A 20 -42.88 21.26 -17.21
N HIS A 21 -42.47 21.07 -15.96
CA HIS A 21 -42.15 19.74 -15.42
C HIS A 21 -43.43 18.89 -15.40
N ALA A 22 -43.53 17.96 -16.36
CA ALA A 22 -44.51 16.90 -16.30
C ALA A 22 -44.27 16.05 -15.04
N GLU A 23 -45.33 15.66 -14.34
CA GLU A 23 -45.19 14.77 -13.19
C GLU A 23 -44.48 13.46 -13.60
N PRO A 24 -43.49 12.99 -12.83
CA PRO A 24 -42.76 11.78 -13.16
C PRO A 24 -43.70 10.57 -13.19
N SER A 25 -43.51 9.69 -14.17
CA SER A 25 -44.36 8.51 -14.31
C SER A 25 -44.27 7.57 -13.08
N ARG A 26 -45.36 6.84 -12.77
CA ARG A 26 -45.37 5.82 -11.71
C ARG A 26 -44.27 4.76 -11.88
N ALA A 27 -43.91 4.44 -13.12
CA ALA A 27 -42.83 3.51 -13.44
C ALA A 27 -41.44 4.07 -13.05
N TYR A 28 -41.23 5.37 -13.27
CA TYR A 28 -40.03 6.08 -12.82
C TYR A 28 -39.92 6.07 -11.30
N LEU A 29 -40.98 6.44 -10.58
CA LEU A 29 -40.97 6.46 -9.10
C LEU A 29 -40.64 5.09 -8.50
N LYS A 30 -41.23 4.01 -9.03
CA LYS A 30 -40.90 2.63 -8.62
C LYS A 30 -39.45 2.24 -8.93
N CYS A 31 -38.88 2.77 -10.01
CA CYS A 31 -37.48 2.52 -10.33
C CYS A 31 -36.56 3.25 -9.35
N GLN A 32 -36.84 4.53 -9.11
CA GLN A 32 -36.08 5.36 -8.17
C GLN A 32 -36.07 4.73 -6.78
N GLU A 33 -37.23 4.32 -6.26
CA GLU A 33 -37.35 3.60 -4.99
C GLU A 33 -36.47 2.34 -4.94
N LYS A 34 -36.47 1.53 -6.01
CA LYS A 34 -35.61 0.33 -6.09
C LYS A 34 -34.11 0.67 -6.08
N LEU A 35 -33.71 1.72 -6.80
CA LEU A 35 -32.31 2.16 -6.84
C LEU A 35 -31.86 2.72 -5.49
N GLU A 36 -32.71 3.50 -4.84
CA GLU A 36 -32.46 4.05 -3.50
C GLU A 36 -32.35 2.93 -2.46
N ASN A 37 -33.26 1.95 -2.48
CA ASN A 37 -33.16 0.77 -1.63
C ASN A 37 -31.85 0.00 -1.87
N SER A 38 -31.44 -0.17 -3.14
CA SER A 38 -30.18 -0.84 -3.49
C SER A 38 -28.97 -0.06 -3.00
N ALA A 39 -28.99 1.28 -3.09
CA ALA A 39 -27.95 2.15 -2.60
C ALA A 39 -27.82 2.10 -1.07
N ASN A 40 -28.94 2.11 -0.35
CA ASN A 40 -28.95 1.98 1.10
C ASN A 40 -28.37 0.64 1.56
N VAL A 41 -28.75 -0.46 0.90
CA VAL A 41 -28.16 -1.79 1.17
C VAL A 41 -26.66 -1.80 0.88
N HIS A 42 -26.20 -1.14 -0.18
CA HIS A 42 -24.77 -1.04 -0.49
C HIS A 42 -24.01 -0.29 0.61
N ARG A 43 -24.49 0.89 1.02
CA ARG A 43 -23.91 1.68 2.12
C ARG A 43 -23.83 0.90 3.42
N GLU A 44 -24.94 0.29 3.84
CA GLU A 44 -25.01 -0.50 5.07
C GLU A 44 -24.00 -1.66 5.05
N ARG A 45 -23.85 -2.35 3.91
CA ARG A 45 -22.85 -3.42 3.76
C ARG A 45 -21.42 -2.88 3.85
N THR A 46 -21.14 -1.76 3.20
CA THR A 46 -19.80 -1.14 3.27
C THR A 46 -19.47 -0.60 4.67
N ASP A 47 -20.47 -0.13 5.42
CA ASP A 47 -20.32 0.26 6.83
C ASP A 47 -19.99 -0.94 7.70
N LYS A 48 -20.74 -2.04 7.55
CA LYS A 48 -20.45 -3.31 8.25
C LYS A 48 -19.04 -3.82 7.97
N ILE A 49 -18.55 -3.68 6.73
CA ILE A 49 -17.18 -4.04 6.35
C ILE A 49 -16.18 -3.12 7.04
N ARG A 50 -16.38 -1.81 7.00
CA ARG A 50 -15.52 -0.84 7.71
C ARG A 50 -15.45 -1.17 9.20
N ASP A 51 -16.60 -1.30 9.86
CA ASP A 51 -16.68 -1.56 11.30
C ASP A 51 -16.01 -2.88 11.69
N LYS A 52 -16.08 -3.91 10.82
CA LYS A 52 -15.35 -5.17 11.00
C LYS A 52 -13.83 -4.95 11.03
N HIS A 53 -13.28 -4.23 10.05
CA HIS A 53 -11.84 -3.98 9.97
C HIS A 53 -11.36 -3.01 11.06
N GLU A 54 -12.16 -1.99 11.39
CA GLU A 54 -11.87 -1.06 12.50
C GLU A 54 -11.80 -1.78 13.85
N ARG A 55 -12.75 -2.67 14.15
CA ARG A 55 -12.68 -3.52 15.35
C ARG A 55 -11.42 -4.38 15.36
N ARG A 56 -11.07 -4.99 14.23
CA ARG A 56 -9.88 -5.83 14.13
C ARG A 56 -8.59 -5.02 14.36
N ILE A 57 -8.48 -3.82 13.80
CA ILE A 57 -7.36 -2.91 14.06
C ILE A 57 -7.30 -2.50 15.54
N ALA A 58 -8.44 -2.19 16.15
CA ALA A 58 -8.50 -1.85 17.58
C ALA A 58 -8.08 -3.03 18.48
N GLU A 59 -8.47 -4.26 18.14
CA GLU A 59 -8.01 -5.48 18.84
C GLU A 59 -6.49 -5.65 18.73
N LEU A 60 -5.94 -5.56 17.51
CA LEU A 60 -4.50 -5.66 17.26
C LEU A 60 -3.72 -4.59 18.03
N PHE A 61 -4.20 -3.34 18.00
CA PHE A 61 -3.59 -2.24 18.74
C PHE A 61 -3.67 -2.45 20.26
N GLY A 62 -4.81 -2.92 20.78
CA GLY A 62 -4.98 -3.22 22.20
C GLY A 62 -4.03 -4.31 22.69
N GLU A 63 -3.89 -5.39 21.92
CA GLU A 63 -2.94 -6.47 22.21
C GLU A 63 -1.48 -5.97 22.19
N ALA A 64 -1.11 -5.18 21.18
CA ALA A 64 0.24 -4.60 21.09
C ALA A 64 0.52 -3.62 22.25
N SER A 65 -0.38 -2.68 22.51
CA SER A 65 -0.22 -1.63 23.53
C SER A 65 -0.14 -2.20 24.95
N SER A 66 -0.77 -3.35 25.22
CA SER A 66 -0.66 -4.02 26.53
C SER A 66 0.77 -4.46 26.90
N ARG A 67 1.67 -4.50 25.90
CA ARG A 67 3.08 -4.91 26.03
C ARG A 67 4.06 -3.74 25.91
N LEU A 68 3.57 -2.54 25.59
CA LEU A 68 4.36 -1.35 25.34
C LEU A 68 4.25 -0.37 26.52
N ASP A 69 5.26 0.47 26.70
CA ASP A 69 5.13 1.58 27.64
C ASP A 69 4.16 2.67 27.07
N PRO A 70 3.70 3.64 27.90
CA PRO A 70 2.77 4.66 27.44
C PRO A 70 3.30 5.53 26.28
N ARG A 71 4.61 5.78 26.21
CA ARG A 71 5.23 6.58 25.15
C ARG A 71 5.29 5.78 23.84
N GLU A 72 5.67 4.51 23.91
CA GLU A 72 5.68 3.59 22.76
C GLU A 72 4.26 3.36 22.22
N THR A 73 3.27 3.28 23.10
CA THR A 73 1.85 3.18 22.74
C THR A 73 1.40 4.40 21.92
N GLU A 74 1.82 5.61 22.31
CA GLU A 74 1.50 6.83 21.56
C GLU A 74 2.19 6.85 20.19
N ILE A 75 3.45 6.41 20.12
CA ILE A 75 4.18 6.28 18.85
C ILE A 75 3.48 5.30 17.91
N LEU A 76 3.06 4.14 18.41
CA LEU A 76 2.33 3.15 17.63
C LEU A 76 0.98 3.70 17.15
N ARG A 77 0.26 4.45 18.00
CA ARG A 77 -1.01 5.11 17.64
C ARG A 77 -0.82 6.06 16.47
N ALA A 78 0.16 6.95 16.56
CA ALA A 78 0.49 7.88 15.48
C ALA A 78 0.89 7.16 14.19
N ALA A 79 1.56 6.01 14.28
CA ALA A 79 1.89 5.19 13.12
C ALA A 79 0.64 4.56 12.47
N VAL A 80 -0.30 4.05 13.27
CA VAL A 80 -1.57 3.51 12.76
C VAL A 80 -2.39 4.61 12.07
N ASP A 81 -2.43 5.82 12.63
CA ASP A 81 -3.14 6.94 12.03
C ASP A 81 -2.52 7.35 10.69
N ARG A 82 -1.18 7.45 10.60
CA ARG A 82 -0.50 7.69 9.32
C ARG A 82 -0.74 6.60 8.28
N ILE A 83 -0.83 5.32 8.68
CA ILE A 83 -1.17 4.24 7.74
C ILE A 83 -2.57 4.46 7.15
N ARG A 84 -3.54 4.90 7.96
CA ARG A 84 -4.91 5.21 7.49
C ARG A 84 -4.90 6.39 6.51
N GLU A 85 -4.18 7.45 6.83
CA GLU A 85 -4.02 8.63 5.97
C GLU A 85 -3.35 8.27 4.65
N TRP A 86 -2.25 7.51 4.69
CA TRP A 86 -1.49 7.12 3.50
C TRP A 86 -2.29 6.21 2.55
N ARG A 87 -3.15 5.35 3.12
CA ARG A 87 -4.08 4.52 2.34
C ARG A 87 -5.33 5.25 1.88
N ASP A 88 -5.52 6.48 2.35
CA ASP A 88 -6.59 7.40 1.97
C ASP A 88 -7.97 6.73 2.07
N VAL A 89 -8.25 6.15 3.24
CA VAL A 89 -9.47 5.36 3.49
C VAL A 89 -10.74 6.17 3.21
N GLU A 90 -10.73 7.46 3.51
CA GLU A 90 -11.86 8.36 3.27
C GLU A 90 -12.06 8.63 1.77
N GLN A 91 -11.00 8.89 1.00
CA GLN A 91 -11.12 9.00 -0.46
C GLN A 91 -11.54 7.68 -1.09
N ALA A 92 -11.06 6.54 -0.58
CA ALA A 92 -11.48 5.22 -1.04
C ALA A 92 -12.99 5.02 -0.81
N ARG A 93 -13.51 5.42 0.36
CA ARG A 93 -14.96 5.40 0.64
C ARG A 93 -15.72 6.33 -0.31
N ALA A 94 -15.27 7.57 -0.47
CA ALA A 94 -15.89 8.54 -1.37
C ALA A 94 -15.93 8.03 -2.82
N THR A 95 -14.88 7.34 -3.25
CA THR A 95 -14.73 6.80 -4.62
C THR A 95 -15.60 5.56 -4.84
N TYR A 96 -15.48 4.55 -3.97
CA TYR A 96 -16.10 3.25 -4.19
C TYR A 96 -17.53 3.15 -3.64
N VAL A 97 -17.93 4.04 -2.74
CA VAL A 97 -19.27 4.02 -2.13
C VAL A 97 -20.08 5.21 -2.63
N GLU A 98 -19.70 6.43 -2.23
CA GLU A 98 -20.58 7.58 -2.42
C GLU A 98 -20.69 8.03 -3.88
N THR A 99 -19.57 8.05 -4.61
CA THR A 99 -19.57 8.39 -6.04
C THR A 99 -20.39 7.38 -6.84
N ILE A 100 -20.24 6.08 -6.57
CA ILE A 100 -20.96 5.03 -7.29
C ILE A 100 -22.46 5.08 -7.01
N VAL A 101 -22.87 5.33 -5.76
CA VAL A 101 -24.29 5.54 -5.44
C VAL A 101 -24.87 6.73 -6.20
N ARG A 102 -24.16 7.87 -6.20
CA ARG A 102 -24.59 9.07 -6.92
C ARG A 102 -24.67 8.82 -8.43
N ASP A 103 -23.66 8.16 -9.00
CA ASP A 103 -23.60 7.92 -10.44
C ASP A 103 -24.71 6.96 -10.89
N VAL A 104 -25.01 5.91 -10.12
CA VAL A 104 -26.15 5.01 -10.39
C VAL A 104 -27.48 5.75 -10.31
N ALA A 105 -27.66 6.65 -9.34
CA ALA A 105 -28.86 7.48 -9.24
C ALA A 105 -29.04 8.39 -10.47
N ASN A 106 -27.95 9.00 -10.95
CA ASN A 106 -27.95 9.91 -12.09
C ASN A 106 -28.20 9.23 -13.45
N LEU A 107 -28.04 7.90 -13.55
CA LEU A 107 -28.37 7.14 -14.76
C LEU A 107 -29.88 7.05 -15.03
N VAL A 108 -30.72 7.43 -14.06
CA VAL A 108 -32.17 7.46 -14.20
C VAL A 108 -32.64 8.91 -14.21
N SER A 109 -32.95 9.43 -15.40
CA SER A 109 -33.56 10.75 -15.58
C SER A 109 -35.02 10.61 -16.06
N PRO A 110 -35.97 11.37 -15.47
CA PRO A 110 -37.36 11.35 -15.89
C PRO A 110 -37.58 11.97 -17.27
N ASP A 111 -36.62 12.76 -17.77
CA ASP A 111 -36.75 13.55 -18.99
C ASP A 111 -36.32 12.81 -20.26
N VAL A 112 -35.88 11.54 -20.15
CA VAL A 112 -35.39 10.75 -21.28
C VAL A 112 -36.56 10.00 -21.95
N PRO A 113 -36.92 10.31 -23.21
CA PRO A 113 -37.95 9.57 -23.94
C PRO A 113 -37.60 8.09 -24.04
N GLY A 114 -38.56 7.22 -23.70
CA GLY A 114 -38.32 5.77 -23.71
C GLY A 114 -37.65 5.22 -22.45
N PHE A 115 -37.82 5.89 -21.31
CA PHE A 115 -37.36 5.47 -19.98
C PHE A 115 -37.45 3.95 -19.77
N LYS A 116 -36.30 3.33 -19.49
CA LYS A 116 -36.19 1.96 -18.99
C LYS A 116 -35.41 1.99 -17.70
N CYS A 117 -36.02 1.45 -16.64
CA CYS A 117 -35.31 1.25 -15.38
C CYS A 117 -34.07 0.37 -15.62
N LEU A 118 -32.97 0.70 -14.94
CA LEU A 118 -31.78 -0.13 -14.98
C LEU A 118 -32.10 -1.54 -14.52
N ASP A 119 -31.49 -2.53 -15.19
CA ASP A 119 -31.54 -3.91 -14.72
C ASP A 119 -30.94 -4.00 -13.32
N HIS A 120 -31.74 -4.46 -12.35
CA HIS A 120 -31.34 -4.52 -10.95
C HIS A 120 -30.11 -5.43 -10.76
N GLY A 121 -30.00 -6.51 -11.53
CA GLY A 121 -28.84 -7.40 -11.51
C GLY A 121 -27.54 -6.68 -11.90
N ARG A 122 -27.58 -5.82 -12.91
CA ARG A 122 -26.44 -4.96 -13.29
C ARG A 122 -26.05 -3.99 -12.18
N VAL A 123 -27.01 -3.34 -11.54
CA VAL A 123 -26.75 -2.41 -10.42
C VAL A 123 -26.09 -3.14 -9.25
N LEU A 124 -26.61 -4.31 -8.87
CA LEU A 124 -26.01 -5.12 -7.81
C LEU A 124 -24.58 -5.53 -8.15
N LYS A 125 -24.28 -5.91 -9.40
CA LYS A 125 -22.92 -6.26 -9.83
C LYS A 125 -21.95 -5.08 -9.69
N VAL A 126 -22.37 -3.86 -10.04
CA VAL A 126 -21.56 -2.64 -9.85
C VAL A 126 -21.28 -2.40 -8.36
N TYR A 127 -22.30 -2.47 -7.51
CA TYR A 127 -22.13 -2.29 -6.07
C TYR A 127 -21.24 -3.37 -5.44
N MET A 128 -21.38 -4.63 -5.84
CA MET A 128 -20.53 -5.72 -5.34
C MET A 128 -19.06 -5.54 -5.73
N GLY A 129 -18.79 -5.14 -6.98
CA GLY A 129 -17.42 -4.89 -7.44
C GLY A 129 -16.73 -3.77 -6.66
N ASN A 130 -17.44 -2.67 -6.41
CA ASN A 130 -16.91 -1.55 -5.64
C ASN A 130 -16.82 -1.84 -4.14
N GLN A 131 -17.75 -2.62 -3.59
CA GLN A 131 -17.66 -3.12 -2.21
C GLN A 131 -16.38 -3.94 -2.01
N LEU A 132 -16.06 -4.85 -2.94
CA LEU A 132 -14.83 -5.64 -2.90
C LEU A 132 -13.58 -4.74 -3.02
N ALA A 133 -13.61 -3.73 -3.90
CA ALA A 133 -12.51 -2.78 -4.04
C ALA A 133 -12.25 -2.01 -2.73
N TYR A 134 -13.31 -1.54 -2.07
CA TYR A 134 -13.22 -0.86 -0.77
C TYR A 134 -12.72 -1.79 0.35
N GLU A 135 -13.26 -3.02 0.43
CA GLU A 135 -12.78 -4.03 1.39
C GLU A 135 -11.29 -4.34 1.20
N ASN A 136 -10.82 -4.39 -0.04
CA ASN A 136 -9.40 -4.59 -0.33
C ASN A 136 -8.54 -3.43 0.19
N VAL A 137 -9.00 -2.18 0.16
CA VAL A 137 -8.26 -1.05 0.78
C VAL A 137 -8.14 -1.28 2.29
N LEU A 138 -9.24 -1.62 2.97
CA LEU A 138 -9.25 -1.86 4.41
C LEU A 138 -8.36 -3.06 4.83
N LYS A 139 -8.35 -4.13 4.04
CA LYS A 139 -7.43 -5.27 4.23
C LYS A 139 -5.97 -4.88 4.11
N HIS A 140 -5.62 -3.91 3.25
CA HIS A 140 -4.25 -3.41 3.18
C HIS A 140 -3.90 -2.58 4.41
N VAL A 141 -4.81 -1.73 4.91
CA VAL A 141 -4.61 -1.01 6.18
C VAL A 141 -4.37 -2.00 7.32
N GLU A 142 -5.21 -3.01 7.47
CA GLU A 142 -5.05 -4.05 8.51
C GLU A 142 -3.69 -4.75 8.41
N ARG A 143 -3.28 -5.15 7.20
CA ARG A 143 -1.97 -5.77 6.97
C ARG A 143 -0.82 -4.83 7.37
N ASP A 144 -0.87 -3.58 6.93
CA ASP A 144 0.18 -2.61 7.25
C ASP A 144 0.26 -2.34 8.76
N VAL A 145 -0.87 -2.36 9.48
CA VAL A 145 -0.90 -2.26 10.95
C VAL A 145 -0.26 -3.48 11.61
N ILE A 146 -0.58 -4.69 11.15
CA ILE A 146 0.07 -5.93 11.64
C ILE A 146 1.59 -5.84 11.42
N GLU A 147 1.99 -5.50 10.20
CA GLU A 147 3.40 -5.32 9.87
C GLU A 147 4.05 -4.26 10.76
N ARG A 148 3.38 -3.13 11.01
CA ARG A 148 3.91 -2.08 11.89
C ARG A 148 4.12 -2.58 13.31
N ILE A 149 3.15 -3.28 13.89
CA ILE A 149 3.24 -3.88 15.23
C ILE A 149 4.44 -4.84 15.31
N ASP A 150 4.66 -5.63 14.26
CA ASP A 150 5.79 -6.56 14.19
C ASP A 150 7.16 -5.87 14.18
N LEU A 151 7.24 -4.58 13.80
CA LEU A 151 8.48 -3.79 13.78
C LEU A 151 8.76 -3.07 15.10
N GLU A 152 7.82 -3.02 16.05
CA GLU A 152 8.01 -2.25 17.29
C GLU A 152 9.03 -2.88 18.24
N ASN A 153 9.16 -4.22 18.22
CA ASN A 153 9.97 -4.96 19.18
C ASN A 153 10.89 -5.96 18.47
N LEU A 154 12.18 -5.62 18.43
CA LEU A 154 13.23 -6.53 17.99
C LEU A 154 13.69 -7.41 19.15
N ALA A 155 13.86 -8.71 18.90
CA ALA A 155 14.62 -9.56 19.80
C ALA A 155 16.11 -9.14 19.80
N PRO A 156 16.90 -9.56 20.81
CA PRO A 156 18.32 -9.17 20.91
C PRO A 156 19.18 -9.58 19.70
N ASP A 157 18.77 -10.62 18.97
CA ASP A 157 19.44 -11.15 17.78
C ASP A 157 18.75 -10.74 16.48
N GLU A 158 17.90 -9.71 16.50
CA GLU A 158 17.16 -9.23 15.33
C GLU A 158 17.53 -7.79 14.97
N GLY A 159 17.53 -7.52 13.67
CA GLY A 159 17.63 -6.19 13.09
C GLY A 159 16.43 -5.91 12.19
N LEU A 160 16.28 -4.64 11.81
CA LEU A 160 15.40 -4.22 10.74
C LEU A 160 16.18 -4.22 9.42
N VAL A 161 15.49 -4.52 8.33
CA VAL A 161 16.05 -4.56 6.98
C VAL A 161 15.18 -3.71 6.08
N ILE A 162 15.81 -2.76 5.39
CA ILE A 162 15.16 -1.97 4.35
C ILE A 162 15.22 -2.73 3.03
N ILE A 163 14.10 -3.32 2.63
CA ILE A 163 13.97 -3.94 1.31
C ILE A 163 13.42 -2.92 0.35
N SER A 164 14.24 -2.57 -0.64
CA SER A 164 13.84 -1.78 -1.78
C SER A 164 14.08 -2.56 -3.06
N TYR A 165 13.08 -2.57 -3.95
CA TYR A 165 13.29 -3.04 -5.32
C TYR A 165 12.61 -2.13 -6.33
N ASN A 166 13.08 -2.17 -7.57
CA ASN A 166 12.38 -1.61 -8.71
C ASN A 166 12.42 -2.62 -9.86
N ALA A 167 11.23 -2.99 -10.34
CA ALA A 167 11.08 -3.97 -11.41
C ALA A 167 10.23 -3.40 -12.56
N THR A 168 10.62 -3.66 -13.80
CA THR A 168 9.82 -3.26 -14.97
C THR A 168 8.56 -4.11 -15.14
N GLU A 169 8.56 -5.34 -14.60
CA GLU A 169 7.46 -6.30 -14.70
C GLU A 169 7.03 -6.79 -13.30
N PRO A 170 5.77 -7.25 -13.13
CA PRO A 170 5.32 -7.84 -11.88
C PRO A 170 6.07 -9.14 -11.55
N MET A 171 6.57 -9.27 -10.31
CA MET A 171 7.21 -10.47 -9.81
C MET A 171 6.26 -11.30 -8.94
N THR A 172 6.27 -12.62 -9.11
CA THR A 172 5.53 -13.52 -8.22
C THR A 172 6.22 -13.62 -6.88
N ASN A 173 7.55 -13.80 -6.88
CA ASN A 173 8.33 -13.82 -5.66
C ASN A 173 9.72 -13.22 -5.79
N VAL A 174 10.23 -12.75 -4.67
CA VAL A 174 11.67 -12.57 -4.46
C VAL A 174 12.03 -13.19 -3.13
N ARG A 175 13.12 -13.94 -3.09
CA ARG A 175 13.61 -14.65 -1.91
C ARG A 175 15.03 -14.24 -1.58
N ILE A 176 15.24 -13.94 -0.30
CA ILE A 176 16.53 -13.67 0.30
C ILE A 176 16.77 -14.74 1.37
N ASN A 177 17.91 -15.43 1.30
CA ASN A 177 18.25 -16.46 2.27
C ASN A 177 19.33 -15.99 3.22
N ARG A 178 19.19 -16.36 4.50
CA ARG A 178 20.27 -16.25 5.47
C ARG A 178 21.31 -17.32 5.19
N LEU A 179 22.57 -16.91 5.06
CA LEU A 179 23.68 -17.82 4.89
C LEU A 179 23.88 -18.67 6.15
N ASN A 180 24.20 -19.95 5.95
CA ASN A 180 24.43 -20.93 7.02
C ASN A 180 23.21 -21.18 7.94
N SER A 181 21.99 -20.92 7.47
CA SER A 181 20.76 -21.27 8.17
C SER A 181 19.80 -22.05 7.27
N ILE A 182 18.98 -22.93 7.87
CA ILE A 182 17.94 -23.70 7.18
C ILE A 182 16.59 -23.10 7.54
N GLY A 183 15.86 -22.60 6.55
CA GLY A 183 14.50 -22.08 6.71
C GLY A 183 14.40 -20.59 7.05
N ASP A 184 15.51 -19.94 7.39
CA ASP A 184 15.55 -18.49 7.59
C ASP A 184 15.65 -17.76 6.25
N SER A 185 14.50 -17.41 5.68
CA SER A 185 14.41 -16.64 4.44
C SER A 185 13.43 -15.49 4.58
N ILE A 186 13.71 -14.40 3.86
CA ILE A 186 12.80 -13.28 3.69
C ILE A 186 12.18 -13.43 2.30
N GLU A 187 10.86 -13.56 2.24
CA GLU A 187 10.13 -13.75 0.99
C GLU A 187 9.07 -12.67 0.78
N PHE A 188 8.93 -12.21 -0.46
CA PHE A 188 8.00 -11.15 -0.84
C PHE A 188 7.13 -11.60 -2.01
N LYS A 189 5.80 -11.64 -1.83
CA LYS A 189 4.84 -12.00 -2.89
C LYS A 189 3.48 -11.33 -2.72
N PRO A 190 2.73 -11.12 -3.82
CA PRO A 190 3.22 -10.79 -5.16
C PRO A 190 3.66 -9.33 -5.22
N LEU A 191 4.54 -9.02 -6.16
CA LEU A 191 5.20 -7.75 -6.30
C LEU A 191 4.75 -7.10 -7.61
N ARG A 192 4.13 -5.92 -7.54
CA ARG A 192 3.71 -5.19 -8.73
C ARG A 192 4.92 -4.61 -9.46
N ALA A 193 4.80 -4.40 -10.76
CA ALA A 193 5.77 -3.59 -11.49
C ALA A 193 5.92 -2.20 -10.84
N GLY A 194 7.13 -1.65 -10.92
CA GLY A 194 7.53 -0.37 -10.36
C GLY A 194 8.34 -0.50 -9.07
N GLN A 195 8.33 0.59 -8.30
CA GLN A 195 9.09 0.71 -7.06
C GLN A 195 8.33 0.06 -5.90
N TYR A 196 9.08 -0.65 -5.07
CA TYR A 196 8.62 -1.19 -3.80
C TYR A 196 9.60 -0.88 -2.70
N TYR A 197 9.02 -0.75 -1.52
CA TYR A 197 9.72 -0.40 -0.32
C TYR A 197 8.99 -1.00 0.87
N ARG A 198 9.73 -1.73 1.70
CA ARG A 198 9.25 -2.30 2.96
C ARG A 198 10.39 -2.35 3.96
N VAL A 199 10.06 -2.14 5.22
CA VAL A 199 10.93 -2.49 6.34
C VAL A 199 10.45 -3.81 6.92
N ALA A 200 11.36 -4.76 7.11
CA ALA A 200 11.06 -6.07 7.68
C ALA A 200 12.04 -6.40 8.78
N ARG A 201 11.62 -7.23 9.73
CA ARG A 201 12.48 -7.81 10.75
C ARG A 201 13.25 -8.99 10.18
N ALA A 202 14.52 -9.12 10.56
CA ALA A 202 15.36 -10.25 10.18
C ALA A 202 16.31 -10.62 11.32
N LYS A 203 16.68 -11.90 11.41
CA LYS A 203 17.72 -12.35 12.34
C LYS A 203 19.08 -11.80 11.91
N ALA A 204 19.92 -11.45 12.86
CA ALA A 204 21.27 -10.97 12.60
C ALA A 204 22.10 -12.02 11.85
N GLY A 205 22.95 -11.59 10.92
CA GLY A 205 23.82 -12.48 10.14
C GLY A 205 23.96 -12.05 8.69
N SER A 206 24.59 -12.91 7.89
CA SER A 206 24.81 -12.65 6.46
C SER A 206 23.68 -13.23 5.63
N TYR A 207 23.29 -12.52 4.59
CA TYR A 207 22.21 -12.89 3.68
C TYR A 207 22.68 -12.81 2.23
N VAL A 208 21.97 -13.50 1.36
CA VAL A 208 22.15 -13.44 -0.09
C VAL A 208 20.79 -13.35 -0.77
N TRP A 209 20.68 -12.51 -1.79
CA TRP A 209 19.54 -12.56 -2.71
C TRP A 209 19.66 -13.84 -3.53
N GLU A 210 18.73 -14.78 -3.36
CA GLU A 210 18.85 -16.12 -3.93
C GLU A 210 18.15 -16.21 -5.29
N ASN A 211 16.87 -15.82 -5.33
CA ASN A 211 16.03 -16.04 -6.50
C ASN A 211 14.94 -14.98 -6.61
N ALA A 212 14.65 -14.57 -7.84
CA ALA A 212 13.42 -13.85 -8.19
C ALA A 212 12.58 -14.71 -9.14
N SER A 213 11.26 -14.54 -9.15
CA SER A 213 10.41 -15.19 -10.14
C SER A 213 9.35 -14.25 -10.71
N LEU A 214 9.09 -14.42 -12.00
CA LEU A 214 8.04 -13.71 -12.73
C LEU A 214 6.89 -14.65 -13.04
N ASP A 215 5.68 -14.09 -13.03
CA ASP A 215 4.49 -14.76 -13.56
C ASP A 215 4.48 -14.57 -15.09
N VAL A 216 4.48 -15.68 -15.82
CA VAL A 216 4.43 -15.67 -17.30
C VAL A 216 3.14 -16.29 -17.83
N GLY A 217 2.07 -16.28 -17.04
CA GLY A 217 0.73 -16.76 -17.40
C GLY A 217 0.56 -18.27 -17.15
N ASP A 218 1.33 -19.10 -17.85
CA ASP A 218 1.23 -20.58 -17.76
C ASP A 218 2.22 -21.19 -16.74
N GLY A 219 2.96 -20.36 -15.99
CA GLY A 219 3.93 -20.81 -15.01
C GLY A 219 4.78 -19.69 -14.43
N TYR A 220 5.85 -20.09 -13.74
CA TYR A 220 6.82 -19.18 -13.14
C TYR A 220 8.18 -19.31 -13.81
N TYR A 221 8.78 -18.19 -14.15
CA TYR A 221 10.17 -18.16 -14.61
C TYR A 221 11.07 -17.67 -13.46
N GLY A 222 11.97 -18.54 -13.00
CA GLY A 222 12.92 -18.24 -11.92
C GLY A 222 14.24 -17.68 -12.44
N PHE A 223 14.81 -16.75 -11.68
CA PHE A 223 16.10 -16.10 -11.95
C PHE A 223 17.02 -16.38 -10.76
N PRO A 224 17.93 -17.35 -10.86
CA PRO A 224 18.94 -17.55 -9.84
C PRO A 224 19.88 -16.34 -9.81
N LEU A 225 20.03 -15.73 -8.64
CA LEU A 225 20.80 -14.51 -8.43
C LEU A 225 22.18 -14.79 -7.79
N GLU A 226 22.47 -16.05 -7.49
CA GLU A 226 23.68 -16.50 -6.77
C GLU A 226 24.99 -16.03 -7.42
N HIS A 227 24.99 -15.84 -8.74
CA HIS A 227 26.16 -15.44 -9.52
C HIS A 227 26.46 -13.93 -9.48
N LEU A 228 25.59 -13.12 -8.88
CA LEU A 228 25.67 -11.65 -8.90
C LEU A 228 26.34 -11.04 -7.65
N ASP A 229 26.89 -11.88 -6.75
CA ASP A 229 27.47 -11.49 -5.44
C ASP A 229 26.60 -10.51 -4.63
N LEU A 230 25.31 -10.83 -4.52
CA LEU A 230 24.31 -10.00 -3.85
C LEU A 230 24.25 -10.32 -2.35
N LYS A 231 25.36 -10.16 -1.64
CA LYS A 231 25.45 -10.42 -0.20
C LYS A 231 25.27 -9.14 0.61
N PHE A 232 24.72 -9.29 1.81
CA PHE A 232 24.64 -8.21 2.79
C PHE A 232 24.65 -8.75 4.21
N VAL A 233 24.82 -7.88 5.19
CA VAL A 233 24.82 -8.19 6.62
C VAL A 233 23.67 -7.49 7.32
N VAL A 234 23.04 -8.19 8.26
CA VAL A 234 22.06 -7.64 9.21
C VAL A 234 22.71 -7.60 10.59
N LYS A 235 22.94 -6.38 11.11
CA LYS A 235 23.38 -6.16 12.48
C LYS A 235 22.16 -6.13 13.43
N PRO A 236 22.25 -6.74 14.62
CA PRO A 236 21.15 -6.70 15.58
C PRO A 236 20.91 -5.27 16.08
N GLY A 237 19.66 -4.93 16.39
CA GLY A 237 19.29 -3.63 16.96
C GLY A 237 19.44 -2.43 16.02
N THR A 238 19.63 -2.64 14.72
CA THR A 238 19.85 -1.58 13.73
C THR A 238 18.88 -1.71 12.55
N ILE A 239 18.70 -0.62 11.80
CA ILE A 239 18.07 -0.60 10.49
C ILE A 239 19.15 -0.78 9.44
N ASN A 240 19.13 -1.91 8.75
CA ASN A 240 20.13 -2.29 7.77
C ASN A 240 19.62 -1.97 6.37
N TYR A 241 20.31 -1.07 5.66
CA TYR A 241 20.11 -0.87 4.23
C TYR A 241 20.85 -1.96 3.44
N VAL A 242 20.13 -2.71 2.61
CA VAL A 242 20.68 -3.91 1.94
C VAL A 242 20.76 -3.77 0.43
N GLY A 243 20.82 -2.53 -0.04
CA GLY A 243 20.78 -2.18 -1.46
C GLY A 243 19.36 -2.11 -2.04
N THR A 244 19.25 -1.50 -3.21
CA THR A 244 18.03 -1.51 -4.02
C THR A 244 18.18 -2.50 -5.14
N PHE A 245 17.38 -3.56 -5.11
CA PHE A 245 17.35 -4.59 -6.14
C PHE A 245 16.68 -4.05 -7.41
N LEU A 246 17.41 -4.01 -8.51
CA LEU A 246 16.88 -3.60 -9.81
C LEU A 246 16.73 -4.83 -10.69
N LEU A 247 15.53 -5.02 -11.22
CA LEU A 247 15.23 -6.04 -12.22
C LEU A 247 14.68 -5.37 -13.48
N GLU A 248 15.46 -5.45 -14.56
CA GLU A 248 15.06 -4.91 -15.85
C GLU A 248 14.78 -6.03 -16.84
N THR A 249 13.69 -5.87 -17.57
CA THR A 249 13.27 -6.74 -18.67
C THR A 249 13.36 -5.97 -19.98
N SER A 250 14.13 -6.48 -20.94
CA SER A 250 14.16 -5.91 -22.29
C SER A 250 12.99 -6.42 -23.15
N ALA A 251 12.72 -5.73 -24.27
CA ALA A 251 11.74 -6.17 -25.28
C ALA A 251 12.02 -7.58 -25.83
N SER A 252 13.28 -8.03 -25.77
CA SER A 252 13.70 -9.38 -26.17
C SER A 252 13.53 -10.45 -25.08
N LYS A 253 12.86 -10.11 -23.96
CA LYS A 253 12.78 -10.95 -22.75
C LYS A 253 14.14 -11.39 -22.22
N ARG A 254 15.18 -10.57 -22.43
CA ARG A 254 16.43 -10.67 -21.65
C ARG A 254 16.26 -9.93 -20.35
N TYR A 255 16.81 -10.51 -19.30
CA TYR A 255 16.71 -10.03 -17.94
C TYR A 255 18.09 -9.65 -17.46
N SER A 256 18.14 -8.59 -16.67
CA SER A 256 19.33 -8.14 -15.98
C SER A 256 18.93 -7.71 -14.58
N ALA A 257 19.71 -8.18 -13.59
CA ALA A 257 19.49 -7.89 -12.19
C ALA A 257 20.79 -7.41 -11.56
N TRP A 258 20.70 -6.44 -10.65
CA TRP A 258 21.84 -5.97 -9.87
C TRP A 258 21.35 -5.22 -8.62
N LEU A 259 22.24 -5.03 -7.65
CA LEU A 259 22.01 -4.15 -6.51
C LEU A 259 22.62 -2.78 -6.81
N ASN A 260 21.81 -1.74 -6.62
CA ASN A 260 22.29 -0.37 -6.62
C ASN A 260 22.31 0.17 -5.20
N ASP A 261 23.37 0.92 -4.87
CA ASP A 261 23.33 1.79 -3.71
C ASP A 261 22.48 3.03 -4.03
N ARG A 262 21.30 3.06 -3.44
CA ARG A 262 20.33 4.16 -3.47
C ARG A 262 19.93 4.53 -2.04
N LEU A 263 20.89 4.48 -1.11
CA LEU A 263 20.67 4.73 0.31
C LEU A 263 19.83 6.00 0.55
N VAL A 264 20.17 7.13 -0.09
CA VAL A 264 19.45 8.40 0.10
C VAL A 264 17.94 8.28 -0.18
N ILE A 265 17.57 7.58 -1.26
CA ILE A 265 16.16 7.36 -1.61
C ILE A 265 15.49 6.44 -0.57
N ALA A 266 16.21 5.42 -0.11
CA ALA A 266 15.73 4.52 0.94
C ALA A 266 15.51 5.26 2.27
N LEU A 267 16.43 6.13 2.67
CA LEU A 267 16.31 6.96 3.87
C LEU A 267 15.15 7.95 3.78
N TYR A 268 14.94 8.57 2.62
CA TYR A 268 13.78 9.43 2.39
C TYR A 268 12.46 8.67 2.56
N MET A 269 12.35 7.46 1.97
CA MET A 269 11.17 6.62 2.14
C MET A 269 11.01 6.10 3.58
N LEU A 270 12.11 5.86 4.29
CA LEU A 270 12.11 5.46 5.70
C LEU A 270 11.55 6.59 6.57
N GLU A 271 11.99 7.82 6.34
CA GLU A 271 11.51 8.99 7.06
C GLU A 271 10.03 9.26 6.79
N GLU A 272 9.60 9.17 5.53
CA GLU A 272 8.21 9.41 5.15
C GLU A 272 7.27 8.38 5.77
N ARG A 273 7.67 7.09 5.79
CA ARG A 273 6.77 5.99 6.15
C ARG A 273 6.95 5.44 7.56
N TYR A 274 8.15 5.57 8.12
CA TYR A 274 8.52 5.01 9.42
C TYR A 274 9.41 5.98 10.25
N PRO A 275 9.04 7.27 10.39
CA PRO A 275 9.94 8.28 10.98
C PRO A 275 10.42 7.93 12.40
N GLU A 276 9.53 7.36 13.21
CA GLU A 276 9.79 6.85 14.55
C GLU A 276 10.81 5.71 14.61
N LEU A 277 10.97 4.91 13.56
CA LEU A 277 12.04 3.89 13.53
C LEU A 277 13.41 4.57 13.39
N MET A 278 13.50 5.65 12.60
CA MET A 278 14.74 6.43 12.48
C MET A 278 15.15 7.10 13.80
N GLY A 279 14.18 7.45 14.64
CA GLY A 279 14.46 8.01 15.97
C GLY A 279 14.86 6.97 17.01
N ARG A 280 14.62 5.67 16.75
CA ARG A 280 14.81 4.58 17.73
C ARG A 280 16.04 3.73 17.43
N TYR A 281 16.35 3.50 16.16
CA TYR A 281 17.40 2.58 15.73
C TYR A 281 18.48 3.30 14.94
N GLU A 282 19.73 2.91 15.17
CA GLU A 282 20.84 3.31 14.31
C GLU A 282 20.64 2.70 12.91
N ILE A 283 21.19 3.38 11.90
CA ILE A 283 21.08 2.95 10.50
C ILE A 283 22.47 2.52 10.02
N ASP A 284 22.54 1.32 9.45
CA ASP A 284 23.76 0.71 8.95
C ASP A 284 23.66 0.42 7.45
N ASN A 285 24.76 0.57 6.71
CA ASN A 285 24.85 0.12 5.32
C ASN A 285 25.24 -1.37 5.30
N GLY A 286 24.24 -2.25 5.41
CA GLY A 286 24.44 -3.69 5.36
C GLY A 286 24.99 -4.20 4.02
N LEU A 287 24.87 -3.42 2.95
CA LEU A 287 25.50 -3.72 1.64
C LEU A 287 27.01 -3.42 1.65
N TYR A 288 27.40 -2.29 2.25
CA TYR A 288 28.80 -1.87 2.39
C TYR A 288 29.10 -1.46 3.84
N PRO A 289 29.39 -2.42 4.74
CA PRO A 289 29.49 -2.14 6.18
C PRO A 289 30.61 -1.16 6.59
N ASP A 290 31.62 -1.01 5.74
CA ASP A 290 32.75 -0.08 5.96
C ASP A 290 32.51 1.31 5.33
N ASP A 291 31.39 1.50 4.63
CA ASP A 291 31.03 2.77 4.02
C ASP A 291 30.50 3.75 5.07
N ARG A 292 31.11 4.94 5.11
CA ARG A 292 30.76 6.02 6.04
C ARG A 292 29.72 6.99 5.48
N PHE A 293 29.21 6.75 4.28
CA PHE A 293 28.24 7.64 3.64
C PHE A 293 26.94 7.79 4.44
N THR A 294 26.47 6.73 5.12
CA THR A 294 25.28 6.80 6.00
C THR A 294 25.46 7.81 7.12
N GLU A 295 26.61 7.74 7.82
CA GLU A 295 26.96 8.65 8.92
C GLU A 295 27.02 10.10 8.42
N PHE A 296 27.75 10.30 7.31
CA PHE A 296 27.89 11.61 6.68
C PHE A 296 26.52 12.21 6.31
N TYR A 297 25.65 11.44 5.65
CA TYR A 297 24.34 11.92 5.22
C TYR A 297 23.45 12.33 6.39
N LEU A 298 23.40 11.51 7.46
CA LEU A 298 22.58 11.79 8.63
C LEU A 298 23.09 13.04 9.38
N GLN A 299 24.41 13.20 9.47
CA GLN A 299 25.04 14.39 10.05
C GLN A 299 24.69 15.67 9.28
N GLU A 300 24.93 15.68 7.96
CA GLU A 300 24.64 16.84 7.10
C GLU A 300 23.16 17.23 7.13
N LYS A 301 22.28 16.24 7.10
CA LYS A 301 20.83 16.48 7.20
C LYS A 301 20.45 17.17 8.51
N THR A 302 21.04 16.74 9.63
CA THR A 302 20.77 17.32 10.95
C THR A 302 21.25 18.77 10.99
N SER A 303 22.48 19.03 10.53
CA SER A 303 23.03 20.40 10.45
C SER A 303 22.20 21.32 9.55
N TYR A 304 21.68 20.81 8.43
CA TYR A 304 20.79 21.58 7.56
C TYR A 304 19.45 21.94 8.23
N GLN A 305 18.85 20.99 8.97
CA GLN A 305 17.60 21.23 9.70
C GLN A 305 17.78 22.27 10.82
N GLU A 306 18.88 22.17 11.59
CA GLU A 306 19.23 23.14 12.63
C GLU A 306 19.43 24.55 12.06
N ALA A 307 20.15 24.66 10.94
CA ALA A 307 20.37 25.94 10.26
C ALA A 307 19.07 26.56 9.73
N THR A 308 18.15 25.73 9.23
CA THR A 308 16.85 26.20 8.72
C THR A 308 15.98 26.72 9.87
N HIS A 309 15.93 26.01 11.01
CA HIS A 309 15.16 26.44 12.18
C HIS A 309 15.75 27.66 12.89
N ALA A 310 17.05 27.90 12.80
CA ALA A 310 17.68 29.10 13.36
C ALA A 310 17.41 30.38 12.55
N ALA A 311 16.91 30.24 11.32
CA ALA A 311 16.62 31.35 10.41
C ALA A 311 15.16 31.86 10.49
N ASP A 312 14.28 31.13 11.16
CA ASP A 312 12.87 31.46 11.40
C ASP A 312 12.67 32.22 12.73
#